data_AF-A0A9B0T6N2-F1
#
_entry.id   AF-A0A9B0T6N2-F1
#
_cell.length_a   1.000
_cell.length_b   1.000
_cell.length_c   1.000
_cell.angle_alpha   90.00
_cell.angle_beta   90.00
_cell.angle_gamma   90.00
#
_symmetry.space_group_name_H-M   'P 1'
#
loop_
_entity.id
_entity.type
_entity.pdbx_description
1 polymer ?
#
loop_
_entity_poly.entity_id
_entity_poly.type
_entity_poly.pdbx_seq_one_letter_code
_entity_poly.pdbx_strand_id
1 'polypeptide(L)'
;MEAEVDKLELMFQKADSDLDCILYRLEYEIKNNHPDSAGEKNPVTLLKELSGIKSRYQTLHTCFKPVAVEQKEMKGRISVTLIKTMTMIQELQKLTDLELLPLTEEEKTAEKQLKSHVPDL
;
A
#
# COMPACT_ATOMS: atom_id res chain seq x y z
N MET A 1 -8.57 66.74 4.27
CA MET A 1 -8.75 65.47 3.54
C MET A 1 -7.43 65.10 2.87
N GLU A 2 -6.88 65.96 2.01
CA GLU A 2 -5.58 65.74 1.35
C GLU A 2 -4.45 65.32 2.29
N ALA A 3 -4.17 66.10 3.34
CA ALA A 3 -3.07 65.79 4.26
C ALA A 3 -3.20 64.44 5.00
N GLU A 4 -4.42 63.93 5.20
CA GLU A 4 -4.62 62.60 5.79
C GLU A 4 -4.44 61.48 4.75
N VAL A 5 -4.75 61.76 3.48
CA VAL A 5 -4.47 60.85 2.36
C VAL A 5 -2.97 60.77 2.12
N ASP A 6 -2.25 61.90 2.09
CA ASP A 6 -0.79 61.94 1.95
C ASP A 6 -0.09 61.17 3.07
N LYS A 7 -0.58 61.31 4.31
CA LYS A 7 -0.07 60.59 5.47
C LYS A 7 -0.33 59.08 5.34
N LEU A 8 -1.49 58.68 4.86
CA LEU A 8 -1.82 57.28 4.63
C LEU A 8 -0.97 56.67 3.51
N GLU A 9 -0.76 57.41 2.42
CA GLU A 9 0.14 56.99 1.33
C GLU A 9 1.57 56.80 1.85
N LEU A 10 2.07 57.73 2.66
CA LEU A 10 3.40 57.61 3.27
C LEU A 10 3.50 56.39 4.19
N MET A 11 2.44 56.07 4.94
CA MET A 11 2.40 54.87 5.77
C MET A 11 2.46 53.59 4.92
N PHE A 12 1.77 53.54 3.78
CA PHE A 12 1.84 52.41 2.85
C PHE A 12 3.22 52.29 2.21
N GLN A 13 3.79 53.39 1.71
CA GLN A 13 5.15 53.39 1.15
C GLN A 13 6.19 52.89 2.16
N LYS A 14 6.06 53.31 3.42
CA LYS A 14 6.92 52.82 4.50
C LYS A 14 6.69 51.34 4.78
N ALA A 15 5.44 50.90 4.86
CA ALA A 15 5.11 49.49 5.11
C ALA A 15 5.63 48.57 4.00
N ASP A 16 5.49 48.97 2.74
CA ASP A 16 6.03 48.24 1.60
C ASP A 16 7.57 48.17 1.66
N SER A 17 8.23 49.29 1.92
CA SER A 17 9.70 49.31 2.07
C SER A 17 10.20 48.51 3.28
N ASP A 18 9.44 48.47 4.38
CA ASP A 18 9.76 47.66 5.56
C ASP A 18 9.63 46.15 5.21
N LEU A 19 8.61 45.76 4.43
CA LEU A 19 8.45 44.38 3.95
C LEU A 19 9.59 43.96 3.02
N ASP A 20 9.99 44.83 2.09
CA ASP A 20 11.12 44.59 1.19
C ASP A 20 12.43 44.41 1.96
N CYS A 21 12.65 45.22 3.00
CA CYS A 21 13.81 45.10 3.88
C CYS A 21 13.84 43.75 4.62
N ILE A 22 12.69 43.29 5.11
CA ILE A 22 12.56 41.98 5.75
C ILE A 22 12.85 40.86 4.75
N LEU A 23 12.27 40.92 3.54
CA LEU A 23 12.49 39.92 2.50
C LEU A 23 13.97 39.82 2.12
N TYR A 24 14.62 40.96 1.87
CA TYR A 24 16.04 41.02 1.53
C TYR A 24 16.92 40.39 2.63
N ARG A 25 16.63 40.68 3.91
CA ARG A 25 17.38 40.11 5.02
C ARG A 25 17.21 38.59 5.09
N LEU A 26 15.99 38.08 4.91
CA LEU A 26 15.72 36.64 4.89
C LEU A 26 16.43 35.93 3.73
N GLU A 27 16.38 36.49 2.52
CA GLU A 27 17.09 35.92 1.37
C GLU A 27 18.61 35.87 1.59
N TYR A 28 19.17 36.95 2.14
CA TYR A 28 20.59 37.02 2.49
C TYR A 28 20.96 35.96 3.52
N GLU A 29 20.16 35.82 4.59
CA GLU A 29 20.36 34.80 5.63
C GLU A 29 20.23 33.39 5.05
N ILE A 30 19.20 33.07 4.26
CA ILE A 30 19.01 31.74 3.65
C ILE A 30 20.16 31.38 2.71
N LYS A 31 20.67 32.35 1.94
CA LYS A 31 21.77 32.12 0.99
C LYS A 31 23.11 31.89 1.68
N ASN A 32 23.35 32.59 2.79
CA ASN A 32 24.63 32.56 3.49
C ASN A 32 24.70 31.55 4.62
N ASN A 33 23.56 31.16 5.19
CA ASN A 33 23.48 29.97 6.02
C ASN A 33 23.50 28.77 5.07
N HIS A 34 24.70 28.29 4.74
CA HIS A 34 24.87 26.93 4.27
C HIS A 34 24.86 26.06 5.53
N PRO A 35 23.73 25.43 5.93
CA PRO A 35 23.88 24.32 6.83
C PRO A 35 24.78 23.32 6.09
N ASP A 36 25.70 22.72 6.84
CA ASP A 36 26.52 21.58 6.43
C ASP A 36 25.61 20.34 6.21
N SER A 37 24.55 20.54 5.41
CA SER A 37 23.39 19.67 5.20
C SER A 37 23.71 18.68 4.10
N ALA A 38 24.80 17.96 4.28
CA ALA A 38 25.04 16.73 3.55
C ALA A 38 23.93 15.71 3.91
N GLY A 39 22.72 15.88 3.35
CA GLY A 39 21.64 14.91 3.47
C GLY A 39 20.21 15.45 3.54
N GLU A 40 19.96 16.74 3.78
CA GLU A 40 18.59 17.23 3.96
C GLU A 40 17.94 17.55 2.60
N LYS A 41 16.99 16.71 2.17
CA LYS A 41 16.28 16.89 0.90
C LYS A 41 15.37 18.12 0.95
N ASN A 42 15.34 18.86 -0.15
CA ASN A 42 14.38 19.97 -0.32
C ASN A 42 12.93 19.49 -0.10
N PRO A 43 12.10 20.18 0.71
CA PRO A 43 10.72 19.79 0.97
C PRO A 43 9.86 19.59 -0.30
N VAL A 44 10.11 20.37 -1.35
CA VAL A 44 9.42 20.25 -2.64
C VAL A 44 9.73 18.91 -3.31
N THR A 45 10.99 18.46 -3.27
CA THR A 45 11.36 17.16 -3.83
C THR A 45 10.80 16.02 -2.98
N LEU A 46 10.84 16.17 -1.65
CA LEU A 46 10.24 15.20 -0.72
C LEU A 46 8.75 14.99 -0.98
N LEU A 47 7.97 16.06 -1.17
CA LEU A 47 6.54 15.98 -1.47
C LEU A 47 6.27 15.24 -2.79
N LYS A 48 7.09 15.49 -3.83
CA LYS A 48 6.98 14.80 -5.12
C LYS A 48 7.31 13.31 -4.98
N GLU A 49 8.36 12.97 -4.25
CA GLU A 49 8.72 11.57 -3.97
C GLU A 49 7.60 10.85 -3.22
N LEU A 50 7.05 11.47 -2.18
CA LEU A 50 6.00 10.90 -1.34
C LEU A 50 4.71 10.65 -2.14
N SER A 51 4.33 11.58 -3.02
CA SER A 51 3.23 11.38 -3.96
C SER A 51 3.48 10.17 -4.89
N GLY A 52 4.69 10.05 -5.43
CA GLY A 52 5.09 8.90 -6.25
C GLY A 52 5.09 7.57 -5.49
N ILE A 53 5.48 7.55 -4.22
CA ILE A 53 5.39 6.35 -3.36
C ILE A 53 3.92 5.98 -3.13
N LYS A 54 3.08 6.95 -2.77
CA LYS A 54 1.65 6.73 -2.52
C LYS A 54 0.95 6.15 -3.74
N SER A 55 1.21 6.69 -4.94
CA SER A 55 0.63 6.19 -6.19
C SER A 55 1.04 4.73 -6.46
N ARG A 56 2.34 4.41 -6.34
CA ARG A 56 2.83 3.03 -6.56
C ARG A 56 2.20 2.03 -5.61
N TYR A 57 2.10 2.39 -4.33
CA TYR A 57 1.43 1.57 -3.34
C TYR A 57 -0.04 1.32 -3.68
N GLN A 58 -0.78 2.37 -4.07
CA GLN A 58 -2.19 2.24 -4.44
C GLN A 58 -2.39 1.34 -5.66
N THR A 59 -1.53 1.46 -6.67
CA THR A 59 -1.56 0.58 -7.86
C THR A 59 -1.28 -0.86 -7.46
N LEU A 60 -0.23 -1.12 -6.67
CA LEU A 60 0.12 -2.46 -6.22
C LEU A 60 -1.01 -3.08 -5.38
N HIS A 61 -1.57 -2.34 -4.44
CA HIS A 61 -2.68 -2.79 -3.60
C HIS A 61 -3.92 -3.12 -4.44
N THR A 62 -4.27 -2.27 -5.41
CA THR A 62 -5.41 -2.48 -6.30
C THR A 62 -5.20 -3.73 -7.16
N CYS A 63 -3.98 -3.96 -7.65
CA CYS A 63 -3.62 -5.17 -8.41
C CYS A 63 -3.65 -6.43 -7.54
N PHE A 64 -3.15 -6.36 -6.31
CA PHE A 64 -3.04 -7.51 -5.42
C PHE A 64 -4.39 -8.00 -4.89
N LYS A 65 -5.35 -7.09 -4.64
CA LYS A 65 -6.65 -7.42 -4.05
C LYS A 65 -7.42 -8.53 -4.81
N PRO A 66 -7.65 -8.44 -6.14
CA PRO A 66 -8.32 -9.50 -6.88
C PRO A 66 -7.51 -10.80 -6.91
N VAL A 67 -6.18 -10.72 -7.03
CA VAL A 67 -5.30 -11.91 -7.04
C VAL A 67 -5.43 -12.71 -5.75
N ALA A 68 -5.46 -12.04 -4.59
CA ALA A 68 -5.64 -12.70 -3.30
C ALA A 68 -6.99 -13.43 -3.20
N VAL A 69 -8.06 -12.83 -3.75
CA VAL A 69 -9.39 -13.45 -3.80
C VAL A 69 -9.38 -14.68 -4.73
N GLU A 70 -8.86 -14.53 -5.95
CA GLU A 70 -8.78 -15.62 -6.93
C GLU A 70 -7.94 -16.80 -6.41
N GLN A 71 -6.82 -16.53 -5.73
CA GLN A 71 -6.02 -17.59 -5.11
C GLN A 71 -6.79 -18.35 -4.03
N LYS A 72 -7.53 -17.63 -3.18
CA LYS A 72 -8.39 -18.25 -2.16
C LYS A 72 -9.47 -19.12 -2.80
N GLU A 73 -10.14 -18.61 -3.83
CA GLU A 73 -11.20 -19.34 -4.55
C GLU A 73 -10.64 -20.56 -5.30
N MET A 74 -9.52 -20.39 -5.99
CA MET A 74 -8.84 -21.47 -6.71
C MET A 74 -8.42 -22.59 -5.75
N LYS A 75 -7.81 -22.24 -4.62
CA LYS A 75 -7.47 -23.21 -3.57
C LYS A 75 -8.70 -23.96 -3.08
N GLY A 76 -9.80 -23.25 -2.81
CA GLY A 76 -11.07 -23.86 -2.42
C GLY A 76 -11.61 -24.84 -3.48
N ARG A 77 -11.62 -24.44 -4.76
CA ARG A 77 -12.06 -25.29 -5.88
C ARG A 77 -11.21 -26.55 -6.02
N ILE A 78 -9.89 -26.43 -5.89
CA ILE A 78 -8.97 -27.58 -5.92
C ILE A 78 -9.28 -28.53 -4.76
N SER A 79 -9.39 -28.02 -3.53
CA SER A 79 -9.71 -28.85 -2.35
C SER A 79 -11.03 -29.60 -2.52
N VAL A 80 -12.10 -28.92 -2.96
CA VAL A 80 -13.41 -29.55 -3.18
C VAL A 80 -13.33 -30.64 -4.25
N THR A 81 -12.64 -30.37 -5.37
CA THR A 81 -12.49 -31.33 -6.46
C THR A 81 -11.72 -32.57 -6.01
N LEU A 82 -10.61 -32.37 -5.28
CA LEU A 82 -9.81 -33.47 -4.76
C LEU A 82 -10.59 -34.33 -3.76
N ILE A 83 -11.34 -33.72 -2.83
CA ILE A 83 -12.17 -34.47 -1.88
C ILE A 83 -13.21 -35.31 -2.61
N LYS A 84 -13.94 -34.72 -3.59
CA LYS A 84 -14.93 -35.46 -4.37
C LYS A 84 -14.33 -36.64 -5.13
N THR A 85 -13.18 -36.43 -5.78
CA THR A 85 -12.48 -37.49 -6.51
C THR A 85 -12.01 -38.60 -5.56
N MET A 86 -11.48 -38.24 -4.40
CA MET A 86 -11.04 -39.21 -3.38
C MET A 86 -12.22 -40.03 -2.86
N THR A 87 -13.36 -39.39 -2.56
CA THR A 87 -14.59 -40.09 -2.15
C THR A 87 -15.07 -41.04 -3.25
N MET A 88 -15.10 -40.60 -4.51
CA MET A 88 -15.52 -41.44 -5.64
C MET A 88 -14.60 -42.67 -5.82
N ILE A 89 -13.28 -42.49 -5.69
CA ILE A 89 -12.32 -43.60 -5.75
C ILE A 89 -12.58 -44.60 -4.62
N GLN A 90 -12.78 -44.12 -3.39
CA GLN A 90 -13.08 -44.96 -2.23
C GLN A 90 -14.40 -45.75 -2.41
N GLU A 91 -15.43 -45.12 -2.99
CA GLU A 91 -16.69 -45.79 -3.31
C GLU A 91 -16.50 -46.87 -4.37
N LEU A 92 -15.77 -46.58 -5.45
CA LEU A 92 -15.45 -47.57 -6.48
C LEU A 92 -14.65 -48.75 -5.93
N GLN A 93 -13.64 -48.50 -5.10
CA GLN A 93 -12.84 -49.56 -4.48
C GLN A 93 -13.68 -50.51 -3.61
N LYS A 94 -14.66 -49.97 -2.88
CA LYS A 94 -15.62 -50.78 -2.09
C LYS A 94 -16.50 -51.66 -2.97
N LEU A 95 -16.79 -51.26 -4.21
CA LEU A 95 -17.61 -52.04 -5.14
C LEU A 95 -16.82 -53.18 -5.81
N THR A 96 -15.49 -53.05 -5.95
CA THR A 96 -14.62 -54.04 -6.62
C THR A 96 -13.86 -54.96 -5.68
N ASP A 97 -14.11 -54.92 -4.36
CA ASP A 97 -13.40 -55.68 -3.32
C ASP A 97 -11.86 -55.54 -3.41
N LEU A 98 -11.38 -54.37 -3.85
CA LEU A 98 -9.94 -54.08 -3.94
C LEU A 98 -9.42 -53.72 -2.54
N GLU A 99 -8.43 -54.47 -2.02
CA GLU A 99 -7.80 -54.17 -0.74
C GLU A 99 -7.11 -52.79 -0.78
N LEU A 100 -7.52 -51.92 0.15
CA LEU A 100 -6.96 -50.59 0.34
C LEU A 100 -5.71 -50.69 1.23
N LEU A 101 -4.57 -50.23 0.72
CA LEU A 101 -3.43 -49.92 1.59
C LEU A 101 -3.82 -48.77 2.53
N PRO A 102 -3.52 -48.86 3.83
CA PRO A 102 -3.77 -47.77 4.76
C PRO A 102 -3.07 -46.50 4.27
N LEU A 103 -3.78 -45.37 4.35
CA LEU A 103 -3.16 -44.07 4.08
C LEU A 103 -1.91 -43.90 4.97
N THR A 104 -0.84 -43.44 4.35
CA THR A 104 0.37 -43.01 5.04
C THR A 104 0.09 -41.80 5.93
N GLU A 105 0.93 -41.55 6.93
CA GLU A 105 0.77 -40.40 7.84
C GLU A 105 0.83 -39.05 7.10
N GLU A 106 1.60 -38.98 6.01
CA GLU A 106 1.67 -37.82 5.14
C GLU A 106 0.33 -37.57 4.43
N GLU A 107 -0.29 -38.61 3.88
CA GLU A 107 -1.59 -38.52 3.23
C GLU A 107 -2.71 -38.16 4.21
N LYS A 108 -2.69 -38.70 5.45
CA LYS A 108 -3.67 -38.32 6.50
C LYS A 108 -3.54 -36.84 6.86
N THR A 109 -2.32 -36.33 6.90
CA THR A 109 -2.06 -34.91 7.19
C THR A 109 -2.53 -34.03 6.03
N ALA A 110 -2.28 -34.45 4.79
CA ALA A 110 -2.74 -33.76 3.58
C ALA A 110 -4.28 -33.73 3.49
N GLU A 111 -4.96 -34.82 3.83
CA GLU A 111 -6.42 -34.88 3.89
C GLU A 111 -6.99 -33.90 4.92
N LYS A 112 -6.38 -33.83 6.11
CA LYS A 112 -6.78 -32.90 7.17
C LYS A 112 -6.61 -31.44 6.74
N GLN A 113 -5.50 -31.12 6.06
CA GLN A 113 -5.24 -29.80 5.48
C GLN A 113 -6.22 -29.46 4.36
N LEU A 114 -6.62 -30.42 3.54
CA LEU A 114 -7.63 -30.21 2.50
C LEU A 114 -8.99 -29.87 3.10
N LYS A 115 -9.42 -30.63 4.12
CA LYS A 115 -10.72 -30.46 4.78
C LYS A 115 -10.84 -29.13 5.51
N SER A 116 -9.76 -28.61 6.11
CA SER A 116 -9.77 -27.29 6.76
C SER A 116 -9.86 -26.10 5.79
N HIS A 117 -9.63 -26.34 4.50
CA HIS A 117 -9.68 -25.32 3.44
C HIS A 117 -10.97 -25.34 2.63
N VAL A 118 -11.90 -26.24 2.93
CA VAL A 118 -13.25 -26.20 2.37
C VAL A 118 -14.03 -25.13 3.15
N PRO A 119 -14.49 -24.03 2.51
CA PRO A 119 -15.49 -23.18 3.16
C PRO A 119 -16.72 -24.04 3.46
N ASP A 120 -17.26 -23.95 4.69
CA ASP A 120 -18.43 -24.73 5.13
C ASP A 120 -19.45 -24.86 4.00
N LEU A 121 -19.70 -26.11 3.60
CA LEU A 121 -20.64 -26.45 2.52
C LEU A 121 -22.07 -26.11 2.92
#